data_AF-A0A6S7CIW3-F1
#
_entry.id   AF-A0A6S7CIW3-F1
#
_cell.length_a   1.000
_cell.length_b   1.000
_cell.length_c   1.000
_cell.angle_alpha   90.00
_cell.angle_beta   90.00
_cell.angle_gamma   90.00
#
_symmetry.space_group_name_H-M   'P 1'
#
loop_
_entity.id
_entity.type
_entity.pdbx_description
1 polymer ?
#
loop_
_entity_poly.entity_id
_entity_poly.type
_entity_poly.pdbx_seq_one_letter_code
_entity_poly.pdbx_strand_id
1 'polypeptide(L)'
;MDKLRITGGAPLHGEITISGAKNSALPILCAGLLTADALTLTNVPHLNDTATMLRLLARMGVQAERGADGVVTLQADRVDNLEAPYDLVKTMRASILVLGPLLARFGEARVSLPGGCTIGQRPVDQHIKGLAALGAQISIEHGFVVARAKRLKGASVRTDMVTVTGTENLLMAAVLADGQTVLENAAREPEVVDLAELLIKMGARIQGHGTDRIVIDGVERLHGAEHRVISDRIEAGTFLCAVGAAGGDILLKNTDPGILGATLDKLAEAGLTLETGPDWIRGAMSGRPKAVGFRTHEYPGFATDMQAQVMALNAVAEGTSVVVETIFENRYMHVQELRRMGAEIDIDGHTAVVRGVKRLSGATVMATDLRASASLVIAGLAADGDTLVDRIYHLDRGYDQMEVKLRALGANIQRVTGKEQA
;
A
#
# COMPACT_ATOMS: atom_id res chain seq x y z
N MET A 1 13.24 -0.17 21.37
CA MET A 1 12.61 -0.34 20.04
C MET A 1 13.73 -0.39 19.01
N ASP A 2 13.50 -1.09 17.91
CA ASP A 2 14.53 -1.29 16.89
C ASP A 2 14.73 -0.01 16.07
N LYS A 3 15.93 0.15 15.53
CA LYS A 3 16.37 1.29 14.71
C LYS A 3 17.12 0.79 13.49
N LEU A 4 17.20 1.60 12.43
CA LEU A 4 18.12 1.36 11.32
C LEU A 4 19.28 2.34 11.39
N ARG A 5 20.51 1.83 11.44
CA ARG A 5 21.73 2.61 11.26
C ARG A 5 22.21 2.46 9.82
N ILE A 6 22.41 3.57 9.13
CA ILE A 6 22.82 3.62 7.73
C ILE A 6 24.07 4.49 7.63
N THR A 7 25.13 3.99 7.00
CA THR A 7 26.28 4.81 6.61
C THR A 7 26.19 5.05 5.11
N GLY A 8 25.96 6.30 4.71
CA GLY A 8 25.71 6.66 3.31
C GLY A 8 26.99 6.74 2.45
N GLY A 9 26.79 6.97 1.15
CA GLY A 9 27.87 7.23 0.19
C GLY A 9 28.33 6.03 -0.64
N ALA A 10 27.74 4.84 -0.45
CA ALA A 10 28.01 3.66 -1.27
C ALA A 10 26.96 3.48 -2.39
N PRO A 11 27.37 3.25 -3.66
CA PRO A 11 26.42 2.94 -4.74
C PRO A 11 25.80 1.56 -4.55
N LEU A 12 24.58 1.37 -5.06
CA LEU A 12 23.82 0.13 -4.94
C LEU A 12 24.01 -0.74 -6.19
N HIS A 13 24.48 -1.97 -6.02
CA HIS A 13 24.71 -2.89 -7.13
C HIS A 13 24.19 -4.29 -6.83
N GLY A 14 23.48 -4.88 -7.80
CA GLY A 14 23.08 -6.27 -7.74
C GLY A 14 21.63 -6.49 -8.16
N GLU A 15 21.03 -7.55 -7.62
CA GLU A 15 19.66 -7.93 -7.94
C GLU A 15 18.86 -8.24 -6.68
N ILE A 16 17.58 -7.88 -6.68
CA ILE A 16 16.64 -8.21 -5.62
C ILE A 16 15.29 -8.61 -6.19
N THR A 17 14.54 -9.39 -5.41
CA THR A 17 13.16 -9.77 -5.74
C THR A 17 12.18 -8.87 -5.01
N ILE A 18 11.25 -8.29 -5.77
CA ILE A 18 10.14 -7.49 -5.23
C ILE A 18 9.10 -8.45 -4.63
N SER A 19 8.62 -8.10 -3.43
CA SER A 19 7.60 -8.85 -2.69
C SER A 19 6.21 -8.59 -3.29
N GLY A 20 5.20 -9.37 -2.89
CA GLY A 20 3.83 -9.08 -3.30
C GLY A 20 3.28 -7.80 -2.67
N ALA A 21 2.33 -7.18 -3.36
CA ALA A 21 1.73 -5.91 -2.99
C ALA A 21 0.95 -6.04 -1.68
N LYS A 22 1.39 -5.31 -0.64
CA LYS A 22 0.66 -5.24 0.63
C LYS A 22 -0.78 -4.74 0.42
N ASN A 23 -0.94 -3.72 -0.42
CA ASN A 23 -2.24 -3.11 -0.68
C ASN A 23 -3.17 -4.02 -1.50
N SER A 24 -2.65 -5.02 -2.24
CA SER A 24 -3.48 -6.06 -2.87
C SER A 24 -3.76 -7.23 -1.91
N ALA A 25 -2.74 -7.66 -1.16
CA ALA A 25 -2.86 -8.77 -0.21
C ALA A 25 -3.97 -8.53 0.83
N LEU A 26 -4.12 -7.31 1.35
CA LEU A 26 -5.10 -7.00 2.39
C LEU A 26 -6.56 -7.24 1.95
N PRO A 27 -7.07 -6.66 0.85
CA PRO A 27 -8.42 -6.96 0.37
C PRO A 27 -8.56 -8.41 -0.11
N ILE A 28 -7.54 -9.01 -0.72
CA ILE A 28 -7.54 -10.42 -1.12
C ILE A 28 -7.73 -11.36 0.09
N LEU A 29 -7.06 -11.09 1.21
CA LEU A 29 -7.25 -11.83 2.45
C LEU A 29 -8.70 -11.69 2.95
N CYS A 30 -9.28 -10.49 2.87
CA CYS A 30 -10.70 -10.27 3.22
C CYS A 30 -11.67 -11.00 2.28
N ALA A 31 -11.34 -11.14 1.00
CA ALA A 31 -12.16 -11.87 0.04
C ALA A 31 -12.34 -13.36 0.41
N GLY A 32 -11.40 -13.94 1.19
CA GLY A 32 -11.55 -15.29 1.76
C GLY A 32 -12.81 -15.46 2.62
N LEU A 33 -13.38 -14.38 3.16
CA LEU A 33 -14.65 -14.42 3.88
C LEU A 33 -15.86 -14.70 2.96
N LEU A 34 -15.73 -14.59 1.64
CA LEU A 34 -16.85 -14.75 0.70
C LEU A 34 -17.17 -16.21 0.33
N THR A 35 -16.35 -17.18 0.74
CA THR A 35 -16.56 -18.60 0.42
C THR A 35 -16.28 -19.51 1.61
N ALA A 36 -16.97 -20.66 1.65
CA ALA A 36 -16.70 -21.73 2.60
C ALA A 36 -15.59 -22.66 2.12
N ASP A 37 -15.20 -22.56 0.86
CA ASP A 37 -14.16 -23.38 0.25
C ASP A 37 -12.78 -22.79 0.55
N ALA A 38 -11.72 -23.58 0.37
CA ALA A 38 -10.36 -23.14 0.68
C ALA A 38 -9.83 -22.15 -0.37
N LEU A 39 -9.14 -21.11 0.11
CA LEU A 39 -8.41 -20.15 -0.71
C LEU A 39 -6.91 -20.29 -0.49
N THR A 40 -6.14 -20.48 -1.57
CA THR A 40 -4.68 -20.60 -1.50
C THR A 40 -4.02 -19.40 -2.17
N LEU A 41 -3.22 -18.67 -1.40
CA LEU A 41 -2.63 -17.40 -1.80
C LEU A 41 -1.11 -17.51 -1.78
N THR A 42 -0.50 -17.23 -2.93
CA THR A 42 0.96 -17.15 -3.07
C THR A 42 1.42 -15.70 -3.19
N ASN A 43 2.71 -15.46 -2.91
CA ASN A 43 3.31 -14.12 -2.94
C ASN A 43 2.70 -13.12 -1.93
N VAL A 44 2.06 -13.58 -0.85
CA VAL A 44 1.59 -12.68 0.22
C VAL A 44 2.80 -12.17 1.01
N PRO A 45 3.07 -10.85 1.09
CA PRO A 45 4.29 -10.34 1.73
C PRO A 45 4.29 -10.61 3.24
N HIS A 46 5.47 -10.69 3.86
CA HIS A 46 5.60 -10.93 5.30
C HIS A 46 5.68 -9.62 6.07
N LEU A 47 4.51 -8.97 6.27
CA LEU A 47 4.43 -7.63 6.86
C LEU A 47 3.54 -7.59 8.10
N ASN A 48 3.78 -6.63 8.99
CA ASN A 48 2.97 -6.43 10.20
C ASN A 48 1.46 -6.24 9.89
N ASP A 49 1.12 -5.54 8.81
CA ASP A 49 -0.27 -5.33 8.40
C ASP A 49 -0.90 -6.66 7.92
N THR A 50 -0.19 -7.47 7.12
CA THR A 50 -0.69 -8.81 6.71
C THR A 50 -0.86 -9.76 7.90
N ALA A 51 0.08 -9.76 8.84
CA ALA A 51 -0.03 -10.56 10.07
C ALA A 51 -1.20 -10.09 10.95
N THR A 52 -1.50 -8.79 10.96
CA THR A 52 -2.65 -8.24 11.67
C THR A 52 -3.97 -8.63 11.00
N MET A 53 -4.04 -8.62 9.67
CA MET A 53 -5.21 -9.10 8.93
C MET A 53 -5.46 -10.58 9.15
N LEU A 54 -4.43 -11.43 9.09
CA LEU A 54 -4.56 -12.87 9.38
C LEU A 54 -5.06 -13.12 10.81
N ARG A 55 -4.55 -12.39 11.80
CA ARG A 55 -5.05 -12.46 13.18
C ARG A 55 -6.49 -11.99 13.31
N LEU A 56 -6.90 -10.96 12.57
CA LEU A 56 -8.28 -10.49 12.54
C LEU A 56 -9.21 -11.58 11.99
N LEU A 57 -8.88 -12.17 10.85
CA LEU A 57 -9.65 -13.26 10.24
C LEU A 57 -9.72 -14.48 11.17
N ALA A 58 -8.61 -14.85 11.82
CA ALA A 58 -8.59 -15.92 12.80
C ALA A 58 -9.54 -15.67 13.99
N ARG A 59 -9.63 -14.43 14.49
CA ARG A 59 -10.59 -14.05 15.54
C ARG A 59 -12.05 -14.09 15.10
N MET A 60 -12.31 -14.12 13.79
CA MET A 60 -13.65 -14.28 13.23
C MET A 60 -14.03 -15.76 13.03
N GLY A 61 -13.10 -16.70 13.26
CA GLY A 61 -13.31 -18.14 13.04
C GLY A 61 -12.75 -18.66 11.71
N VAL A 62 -12.02 -17.85 10.94
CA VAL A 62 -11.32 -18.30 9.73
C VAL A 62 -10.06 -19.07 10.11
N GLN A 63 -9.87 -20.27 9.56
CA GLN A 63 -8.58 -20.95 9.65
C GLN A 63 -7.63 -20.26 8.67
N ALA A 64 -6.71 -19.46 9.19
CA ALA A 64 -5.80 -18.63 8.42
C ALA A 64 -4.35 -19.05 8.72
N GLU A 65 -3.79 -19.88 7.85
CA GLU A 65 -2.47 -20.46 8.04
C GLU A 65 -1.48 -19.89 7.04
N ARG A 66 -0.24 -19.69 7.48
CA ARG A 66 0.89 -19.38 6.60
C ARG A 66 1.91 -20.50 6.71
N GLY A 67 2.14 -21.20 5.61
CA GLY A 67 3.14 -22.25 5.48
C GLY A 67 4.57 -21.73 5.56
N ALA A 68 5.52 -22.65 5.78
CA ALA A 68 6.95 -22.34 5.79
C ALA A 68 7.48 -21.86 4.42
N ASP A 69 6.80 -22.23 3.34
CA ASP A 69 7.01 -21.75 1.97
C ASP A 69 6.44 -20.35 1.71
N GLY A 70 5.79 -19.74 2.71
CA GLY A 70 5.17 -18.42 2.63
C GLY A 70 3.77 -18.42 2.03
N VAL A 71 3.26 -19.56 1.57
CA VAL A 71 1.90 -19.71 1.05
C VAL A 71 0.89 -19.52 2.19
N VAL A 72 -0.18 -18.78 1.91
CA VAL A 72 -1.27 -18.54 2.87
C VAL A 72 -2.51 -19.31 2.44
N THR A 73 -3.07 -20.10 3.35
CA THR A 73 -4.33 -20.82 3.12
C THR A 73 -5.40 -20.29 4.06
N LEU A 74 -6.57 -19.97 3.50
CA LEU A 74 -7.74 -19.51 4.26
C LEU A 74 -8.90 -20.49 4.09
N GLN A 75 -9.58 -20.83 5.19
CA GLN A 75 -10.79 -21.63 5.20
C GLN A 75 -11.82 -20.98 6.13
N ALA A 76 -12.92 -20.47 5.56
CA ALA A 76 -13.93 -19.67 6.25
C ALA A 76 -15.30 -20.38 6.35
N ASP A 77 -15.30 -21.68 6.62
CA ASP A 77 -16.51 -22.51 6.84
C ASP A 77 -17.05 -22.44 8.29
N ARG A 78 -16.25 -21.90 9.22
CA ARG A 78 -16.55 -21.85 10.66
C ARG A 78 -16.55 -20.43 11.23
N VAL A 79 -16.85 -19.42 10.41
CA VAL A 79 -16.97 -18.04 10.88
C VAL A 79 -18.10 -17.96 11.90
N ASP A 80 -17.79 -17.54 13.12
CA ASP A 80 -18.72 -17.47 14.26
C ASP A 80 -18.79 -16.07 14.91
N ASN A 81 -17.91 -15.17 14.48
CA ASN A 81 -17.85 -13.80 14.97
C ASN A 81 -17.75 -12.80 13.81
N LEU A 82 -18.75 -11.93 13.72
CA LEU A 82 -18.92 -10.94 12.65
C LEU A 82 -18.47 -9.53 13.09
N GLU A 83 -17.67 -9.46 14.15
CA GLU A 83 -17.11 -8.22 14.70
C GLU A 83 -15.61 -8.03 14.38
N ALA A 84 -15.24 -6.86 13.86
CA ALA A 84 -13.86 -6.39 13.81
C ALA A 84 -13.60 -5.40 14.97
N PRO A 85 -12.85 -5.81 16.01
CA PRO A 85 -12.75 -5.08 17.26
C PRO A 85 -11.79 -3.88 17.18
N TYR A 86 -12.01 -2.90 18.05
CA TYR A 86 -11.24 -1.65 18.12
C TYR A 86 -9.74 -1.87 18.30
N ASP A 87 -9.31 -2.85 19.10
CA ASP A 87 -7.89 -3.10 19.40
C ASP A 87 -7.08 -3.47 18.16
N LEU A 88 -7.69 -4.14 17.18
CA LEU A 88 -7.08 -4.45 15.89
C LEU A 88 -7.26 -3.30 14.90
N VAL A 89 -8.48 -2.75 14.78
CA VAL A 89 -8.79 -1.68 13.81
C VAL A 89 -7.94 -0.43 14.05
N LYS A 90 -7.66 -0.07 15.31
CA LYS A 90 -6.80 1.09 15.65
C LYS A 90 -5.35 0.93 15.18
N THR A 91 -4.88 -0.32 15.01
CA THR A 91 -3.51 -0.61 14.56
C THR A 91 -3.40 -0.62 13.03
N MET A 92 -4.48 -1.04 12.36
CA MET A 92 -4.53 -1.16 10.91
C MET A 92 -5.92 -0.76 10.39
N ARG A 93 -6.00 0.46 9.85
CA ARG A 93 -7.22 1.02 9.28
C ARG A 93 -7.83 0.18 8.14
N ALA A 94 -7.01 -0.57 7.40
CA ALA A 94 -7.47 -1.45 6.32
C ALA A 94 -8.39 -2.59 6.82
N SER A 95 -8.50 -2.81 8.13
CA SER A 95 -9.47 -3.73 8.73
C SER A 95 -10.92 -3.43 8.34
N ILE A 96 -11.24 -2.23 7.85
CA ILE A 96 -12.57 -1.90 7.31
C ILE A 96 -12.98 -2.76 6.11
N LEU A 97 -12.02 -3.38 5.41
CA LEU A 97 -12.26 -4.22 4.23
C LEU A 97 -13.02 -5.51 4.51
N VAL A 98 -13.13 -5.94 5.78
CA VAL A 98 -13.99 -7.07 6.15
C VAL A 98 -15.48 -6.73 6.10
N LEU A 99 -15.84 -5.44 6.11
CA LEU A 99 -17.24 -4.99 6.19
C LEU A 99 -18.10 -5.50 5.03
N GLY A 100 -17.63 -5.31 3.79
CA GLY A 100 -18.29 -5.74 2.56
C GLY A 100 -18.52 -7.25 2.48
N PRO A 101 -17.47 -8.09 2.59
CA PRO A 101 -17.63 -9.53 2.48
C PRO A 101 -18.41 -10.15 3.64
N LEU A 102 -18.30 -9.62 4.87
CA LEU A 102 -19.13 -10.06 5.98
C LEU A 102 -20.61 -9.79 5.71
N LEU A 103 -20.94 -8.56 5.29
CA LEU A 103 -22.31 -8.18 5.01
C LEU A 103 -22.90 -8.97 3.83
N ALA A 104 -22.10 -9.22 2.79
CA ALA A 104 -22.54 -9.94 1.60
C ALA A 104 -22.86 -11.42 1.87
N ARG A 105 -22.04 -12.11 2.67
CA ARG A 105 -22.22 -13.54 2.93
C ARG A 105 -23.05 -13.85 4.17
N PHE A 106 -22.93 -13.06 5.23
CA PHE A 106 -23.56 -13.33 6.53
C PHE A 106 -24.73 -12.40 6.84
N GLY A 107 -24.94 -11.34 6.06
CA GLY A 107 -26.06 -10.42 6.23
C GLY A 107 -25.93 -9.45 7.40
N GLU A 108 -24.85 -9.53 8.19
CA GLU A 108 -24.48 -8.52 9.17
C GLU A 108 -22.96 -8.35 9.27
N ALA A 109 -22.56 -7.20 9.79
CA ALA A 109 -21.17 -6.91 10.13
C ALA A 109 -21.11 -5.81 11.19
N ARG A 110 -20.16 -5.91 12.11
CA ARG A 110 -19.89 -4.89 13.13
C ARG A 110 -18.41 -4.53 13.10
N VAL A 111 -18.07 -3.36 12.59
CA VAL A 111 -16.66 -2.99 12.37
C VAL A 111 -16.36 -1.68 13.08
N SER A 112 -15.33 -1.66 13.93
CA SER A 112 -14.92 -0.43 14.60
C SER A 112 -14.57 0.65 13.58
N LEU A 113 -14.99 1.90 13.84
CA LEU A 113 -14.63 3.02 12.98
C LEU A 113 -13.12 3.29 13.12
N PRO A 114 -12.37 3.34 12.00
CA PRO A 114 -10.99 3.76 12.08
C PRO A 114 -10.89 5.21 12.56
N GLY A 115 -10.03 5.47 13.53
CA GLY A 115 -9.77 6.81 14.04
C GLY A 115 -9.00 7.72 13.08
N GLY A 116 -8.55 8.86 13.59
CA GLY A 116 -7.73 9.83 12.85
C GLY A 116 -6.41 9.22 12.34
N CYS A 117 -5.96 9.68 11.17
CA CYS A 117 -4.71 9.26 10.55
C CYS A 117 -3.76 10.46 10.44
N THR A 118 -2.47 10.26 10.72
CA THR A 118 -1.48 11.35 10.75
C THR A 118 -1.26 12.03 9.41
N ILE A 119 -1.53 11.34 8.31
CA ILE A 119 -1.35 11.88 6.95
C ILE A 119 -2.54 12.68 6.43
N GLY A 120 -3.68 12.69 7.14
CA GLY A 120 -4.87 13.45 6.73
C GLY A 120 -6.18 12.82 7.17
N GLN A 121 -7.29 13.54 6.93
CA GLN A 121 -8.63 12.98 7.10
C GLN A 121 -8.86 11.87 6.08
N ARG A 122 -9.37 10.75 6.58
CA ARG A 122 -9.73 9.60 5.76
C ARG A 122 -11.11 9.17 6.24
N PRO A 123 -12.21 9.73 5.73
CA PRO A 123 -13.52 9.25 6.12
C PRO A 123 -13.77 7.85 5.53
N VAL A 124 -14.76 7.14 6.06
CA VAL A 124 -15.27 5.88 5.49
C VAL A 124 -16.70 6.07 4.94
N ASP A 125 -17.11 7.32 4.76
CA ASP A 125 -18.46 7.70 4.35
C ASP A 125 -18.83 7.09 3.00
N GLN A 126 -17.89 7.02 2.05
CA GLN A 126 -18.11 6.39 0.74
C GLN A 126 -18.38 4.89 0.84
N HIS A 127 -17.77 4.19 1.81
CA HIS A 127 -18.09 2.78 2.07
C HIS A 127 -19.53 2.64 2.57
N ILE A 128 -19.91 3.48 3.53
CA ILE A 128 -21.24 3.46 4.16
C ILE A 128 -22.32 3.82 3.14
N LYS A 129 -22.15 4.93 2.40
CA LYS A 129 -23.07 5.39 1.35
C LYS A 129 -23.27 4.32 0.28
N GLY A 130 -22.19 3.70 -0.20
CA GLY A 130 -22.27 2.67 -1.23
C GLY A 130 -22.99 1.40 -0.75
N LEU A 131 -22.68 0.92 0.47
CA LEU A 131 -23.38 -0.25 1.02
C LEU A 131 -24.86 0.04 1.30
N ALA A 132 -25.19 1.25 1.75
CA ALA A 132 -26.58 1.69 1.92
C ALA A 132 -27.32 1.74 0.58
N ALA A 133 -26.67 2.18 -0.50
CA ALA A 133 -27.24 2.15 -1.85
C ALA A 133 -27.51 0.71 -2.35
N LEU A 134 -26.74 -0.28 -1.88
CA LEU A 134 -27.01 -1.71 -2.09
C LEU A 134 -28.08 -2.29 -1.14
N GLY A 135 -28.78 -1.44 -0.38
CA GLY A 135 -29.89 -1.83 0.49
C GLY A 135 -29.50 -2.22 1.92
N ALA A 136 -28.27 -1.94 2.35
CA ALA A 136 -27.85 -2.15 3.74
C ALA A 136 -28.48 -1.12 4.68
N GLN A 137 -28.92 -1.58 5.85
CA GLN A 137 -29.22 -0.72 6.99
C GLN A 137 -27.94 -0.52 7.79
N ILE A 138 -27.51 0.73 7.97
CA ILE A 138 -26.26 1.05 8.65
C ILE A 138 -26.51 2.07 9.76
N SER A 139 -26.03 1.77 10.96
CA SER A 139 -25.99 2.67 12.11
C SER A 139 -24.55 2.81 12.62
N ILE A 140 -24.29 3.92 13.31
CA ILE A 140 -23.05 4.10 14.07
C ILE A 140 -23.38 4.00 15.55
N GLU A 141 -22.86 2.97 16.22
CA GLU A 141 -23.16 2.67 17.61
C GLU A 141 -21.86 2.49 18.39
N HIS A 142 -21.65 3.30 19.43
CA HIS A 142 -20.46 3.22 20.29
C HIS A 142 -19.12 3.21 19.54
N GLY A 143 -19.04 3.92 18.40
CA GLY A 143 -17.83 3.96 17.57
C GLY A 143 -17.67 2.75 16.63
N PHE A 144 -18.72 1.96 16.40
CA PHE A 144 -18.76 0.89 15.42
C PHE A 144 -19.73 1.21 14.29
N VAL A 145 -19.37 0.83 13.06
CA VAL A 145 -20.29 0.67 11.95
C VAL A 145 -21.02 -0.65 12.16
N VAL A 146 -22.33 -0.60 12.36
CA VAL A 146 -23.19 -1.78 12.45
C VAL A 146 -24.02 -1.81 11.16
N ALA A 147 -23.77 -2.83 10.33
CA ALA A 147 -24.44 -3.00 9.05
C ALA A 147 -25.27 -4.29 9.04
N ARG A 148 -26.50 -4.22 8.49
CA ARG A 148 -27.41 -5.35 8.37
C ARG A 148 -28.11 -5.33 7.01
N ALA A 149 -28.21 -6.49 6.37
CA ALA A 149 -28.97 -6.69 5.14
C ALA A 149 -29.41 -8.16 5.05
N LYS A 150 -30.70 -8.43 4.76
CA LYS A 150 -31.14 -9.81 4.50
C LYS A 150 -30.42 -10.40 3.29
N ARG A 151 -30.32 -9.59 2.24
CA ARG A 151 -29.51 -9.80 1.04
C ARG A 151 -29.31 -8.42 0.42
N LEU A 152 -28.08 -8.10 0.05
CA LEU A 152 -27.79 -6.87 -0.69
C LEU A 152 -28.46 -6.94 -2.07
N LYS A 153 -28.81 -5.79 -2.62
CA LYS A 153 -29.42 -5.65 -3.94
C LYS A 153 -28.50 -4.86 -4.84
N GLY A 154 -28.40 -5.28 -6.10
CA GLY A 154 -27.68 -4.56 -7.12
C GLY A 154 -28.25 -3.15 -7.32
N ALA A 155 -27.36 -2.19 -7.48
CA ALA A 155 -27.69 -0.78 -7.74
C ALA A 155 -26.59 -0.08 -8.53
N SER A 156 -26.89 1.10 -9.07
CA SER A 156 -25.84 2.02 -9.51
C SER A 156 -25.31 2.80 -8.31
N VAL A 157 -24.01 2.73 -8.06
CA VAL A 157 -23.33 3.40 -6.95
C VAL A 157 -22.24 4.28 -7.53
N ARG A 158 -22.35 5.59 -7.30
CA ARG A 158 -21.34 6.57 -7.68
C ARG A 158 -20.73 7.18 -6.43
N THR A 159 -19.42 7.06 -6.27
CA THR A 159 -18.71 7.69 -5.15
C THR A 159 -18.41 9.17 -5.45
N ASP A 160 -18.50 10.01 -4.41
CA ASP A 160 -18.26 11.46 -4.51
C ASP A 160 -16.79 11.77 -4.85
N MET A 161 -15.89 10.86 -4.47
CA MET A 161 -14.47 10.89 -4.76
C MET A 161 -13.97 9.47 -5.06
N VAL A 162 -12.83 9.34 -5.73
CA VAL A 162 -12.19 8.04 -5.93
C VAL A 162 -11.69 7.53 -4.58
N THR A 163 -11.99 6.27 -4.27
CA THR A 163 -11.62 5.65 -2.99
C THR A 163 -11.23 4.19 -3.21
N VAL A 164 -9.95 3.88 -3.09
CA VAL A 164 -9.41 2.52 -3.34
C VAL A 164 -10.13 1.48 -2.48
N THR A 165 -10.04 1.62 -1.16
CA THR A 165 -10.67 0.67 -0.23
C THR A 165 -12.19 0.73 -0.29
N GLY A 166 -12.78 1.86 -0.68
CA GLY A 166 -14.21 1.97 -0.89
C GLY A 166 -14.67 1.12 -2.08
N THR A 167 -13.99 1.25 -3.22
CA THR A 167 -14.22 0.42 -4.41
C THR A 167 -14.01 -1.07 -4.10
N GLU A 168 -12.92 -1.45 -3.43
CA GLU A 168 -12.66 -2.85 -3.05
C GLU A 168 -13.77 -3.43 -2.16
N ASN A 169 -14.22 -2.67 -1.17
CA ASN A 169 -15.24 -3.11 -0.23
C ASN A 169 -16.61 -3.26 -0.91
N LEU A 170 -16.96 -2.33 -1.81
CA LEU A 170 -18.19 -2.40 -2.60
C LEU A 170 -18.13 -3.50 -3.65
N LEU A 171 -16.95 -3.75 -4.24
CA LEU A 171 -16.73 -4.85 -5.17
C LEU A 171 -16.98 -6.20 -4.48
N MET A 172 -16.35 -6.44 -3.32
CA MET A 172 -16.58 -7.64 -2.51
C MET A 172 -18.03 -7.76 -2.03
N ALA A 173 -18.72 -6.65 -1.77
CA ALA A 173 -20.12 -6.68 -1.36
C ALA A 173 -21.06 -7.05 -2.52
N ALA A 174 -20.79 -6.51 -3.71
CA ALA A 174 -21.64 -6.62 -4.89
C ALA A 174 -21.65 -8.02 -5.51
N VAL A 175 -20.57 -8.80 -5.36
CA VAL A 175 -20.46 -10.12 -6.01
C VAL A 175 -21.49 -11.15 -5.55
N LEU A 176 -22.07 -10.99 -4.34
CA LEU A 176 -23.16 -11.86 -3.84
C LEU A 176 -24.52 -11.15 -3.75
N ALA A 177 -24.60 -9.90 -4.22
CA ALA A 177 -25.85 -9.14 -4.22
C ALA A 177 -26.88 -9.75 -5.19
N ASP A 178 -28.16 -9.45 -4.98
CA ASP A 178 -29.23 -9.81 -5.91
C ASP A 178 -29.34 -8.78 -7.05
N GLY A 179 -28.98 -9.20 -8.27
CA GLY A 179 -29.01 -8.35 -9.47
C GLY A 179 -27.67 -7.72 -9.83
N GLN A 180 -27.71 -6.73 -10.73
CA GLN A 180 -26.53 -6.07 -11.26
C GLN A 180 -26.17 -4.83 -10.43
N THR A 181 -24.89 -4.72 -10.07
CA THR A 181 -24.29 -3.51 -9.49
C THR A 181 -23.42 -2.82 -10.53
N VAL A 182 -23.49 -1.49 -10.59
CA VAL A 182 -22.57 -0.66 -11.37
C VAL A 182 -21.85 0.28 -10.41
N LEU A 183 -20.53 0.18 -10.33
CA LEU A 183 -19.70 1.12 -9.60
C LEU A 183 -19.18 2.17 -10.58
N GLU A 184 -19.63 3.41 -10.42
CA GLU A 184 -19.16 4.57 -11.18
C GLU A 184 -18.13 5.37 -10.37
N ASN A 185 -17.18 6.01 -11.07
CA ASN A 185 -16.05 6.69 -10.45
C ASN A 185 -15.18 5.73 -9.60
N ALA A 186 -15.07 4.48 -10.06
CA ALA A 186 -14.33 3.44 -9.37
C ALA A 186 -12.81 3.71 -9.39
N ALA A 187 -12.14 3.29 -8.31
CA ALA A 187 -10.69 3.24 -8.24
C ALA A 187 -10.12 2.29 -9.31
N ARG A 188 -9.03 2.72 -9.95
CA ARG A 188 -8.41 2.05 -11.10
C ARG A 188 -7.08 1.39 -10.76
N GLU A 189 -6.69 1.49 -9.50
CA GLU A 189 -5.44 0.98 -8.96
C GLU A 189 -5.25 -0.50 -9.32
N PRO A 190 -4.01 -0.93 -9.64
CA PRO A 190 -3.69 -2.33 -9.94
C PRO A 190 -4.17 -3.30 -8.86
N GLU A 191 -4.21 -2.87 -7.61
CA GLU A 191 -4.70 -3.65 -6.48
C GLU A 191 -6.22 -3.94 -6.56
N VAL A 192 -7.01 -3.03 -7.14
CA VAL A 192 -8.46 -3.25 -7.40
C VAL A 192 -8.65 -4.28 -8.52
N VAL A 193 -7.80 -4.20 -9.55
CA VAL A 193 -7.79 -5.17 -10.66
C VAL A 193 -7.45 -6.56 -10.12
N ASP A 194 -6.41 -6.68 -9.30
CA ASP A 194 -5.97 -7.97 -8.73
C ASP A 194 -7.05 -8.63 -7.85
N LEU A 195 -7.73 -7.82 -7.02
CA LEU A 195 -8.89 -8.28 -6.25
C LEU A 195 -10.01 -8.79 -7.17
N ALA A 196 -10.34 -8.05 -8.24
CA ALA A 196 -11.36 -8.47 -9.19
C ALA A 196 -10.97 -9.79 -9.89
N GLU A 197 -9.71 -9.95 -10.29
CA GLU A 197 -9.17 -11.19 -10.88
C GLU A 197 -9.29 -12.38 -9.92
N LEU A 198 -9.03 -12.18 -8.63
CA LEU A 198 -9.30 -13.22 -7.63
C LEU A 198 -10.79 -13.56 -7.57
N LEU A 199 -11.67 -12.55 -7.44
CA LEU A 199 -13.11 -12.78 -7.34
C LEU A 199 -13.67 -13.50 -8.57
N ILE A 200 -13.18 -13.18 -9.78
CA ILE A 200 -13.51 -13.88 -11.02
C ILE A 200 -13.09 -15.35 -10.96
N LYS A 201 -11.86 -15.64 -10.48
CA LYS A 201 -11.40 -17.04 -10.28
C LYS A 201 -12.27 -17.79 -9.26
N MET A 202 -12.83 -17.09 -8.28
CA MET A 202 -13.80 -17.63 -7.31
C MET A 202 -15.21 -17.81 -7.89
N GLY A 203 -15.46 -17.37 -9.13
CA GLY A 203 -16.75 -17.53 -9.83
C GLY A 203 -17.60 -16.26 -9.93
N ALA A 204 -17.08 -15.09 -9.55
CA ALA A 204 -17.78 -13.83 -9.73
C ALA A 204 -17.86 -13.43 -11.22
N ARG A 205 -18.83 -12.57 -11.54
CA ARG A 205 -19.01 -12.00 -12.87
C ARG A 205 -18.76 -10.49 -12.82
N ILE A 206 -17.53 -10.11 -13.14
CA ILE A 206 -17.05 -8.72 -13.06
C ILE A 206 -16.52 -8.30 -14.43
N GLN A 207 -16.85 -7.08 -14.86
CA GLN A 207 -16.35 -6.47 -16.09
C GLN A 207 -15.96 -5.02 -15.84
N GLY A 208 -14.96 -4.52 -16.58
CA GLY A 208 -14.53 -3.13 -16.50
C GLY A 208 -13.62 -2.80 -15.30
N HIS A 209 -13.17 -3.79 -14.52
CA HIS A 209 -12.15 -3.59 -13.50
C HIS A 209 -10.86 -3.04 -14.14
N GLY A 210 -10.32 -1.96 -13.57
CA GLY A 210 -9.23 -1.16 -14.16
C GLY A 210 -9.72 0.10 -14.92
N THR A 211 -11.03 0.23 -15.13
CA THR A 211 -11.69 1.45 -15.61
C THR A 211 -12.43 2.15 -14.47
N ASP A 212 -12.94 3.36 -14.72
CA ASP A 212 -13.76 4.11 -13.77
C ASP A 212 -15.20 3.58 -13.64
N ARG A 213 -15.56 2.55 -14.41
CA ARG A 213 -16.87 1.92 -14.42
C ARG A 213 -16.77 0.40 -14.33
N ILE A 214 -17.10 -0.15 -13.17
CA ILE A 214 -17.10 -1.61 -12.94
C ILE A 214 -18.54 -2.12 -12.92
N VAL A 215 -18.83 -3.16 -13.70
CA VAL A 215 -20.13 -3.85 -13.70
C VAL A 215 -19.98 -5.21 -13.04
N ILE A 216 -20.86 -5.50 -12.10
CA ILE A 216 -20.88 -6.75 -11.34
C ILE A 216 -22.27 -7.37 -11.44
N ASP A 217 -22.36 -8.57 -12.01
CA ASP A 217 -23.57 -9.37 -11.93
C ASP A 217 -23.45 -10.29 -10.71
N GLY A 218 -24.27 -10.03 -9.68
CA GLY A 218 -24.23 -10.79 -8.45
C GLY A 218 -24.55 -12.28 -8.69
N VAL A 219 -23.81 -13.15 -7.99
CA VAL A 219 -23.96 -14.61 -8.05
C VAL A 219 -24.47 -15.17 -6.72
N GLU A 220 -24.97 -16.40 -6.74
CA GLU A 220 -25.51 -17.04 -5.53
C GLU A 220 -24.42 -17.40 -4.51
N ARG A 221 -23.26 -17.84 -4.99
CA ARG A 221 -22.13 -18.26 -4.17
C ARG A 221 -20.81 -18.11 -4.91
N LEU A 222 -19.73 -18.01 -4.15
CA LEU A 222 -18.36 -18.07 -4.63
C LEU A 222 -17.67 -19.35 -4.13
N HIS A 223 -16.58 -19.70 -4.81
CA HIS A 223 -15.81 -20.91 -4.63
C HIS A 223 -14.37 -20.63 -4.20
N GLY A 224 -13.69 -21.68 -3.78
CA GLY A 224 -12.27 -21.66 -3.50
C GLY A 224 -11.47 -21.37 -4.76
N ALA A 225 -10.28 -20.81 -4.60
CA ALA A 225 -9.41 -20.47 -5.72
C ALA A 225 -7.94 -20.45 -5.30
N GLU A 226 -7.07 -20.60 -6.28
CA GLU A 226 -5.64 -20.30 -6.14
C GLU A 226 -5.34 -18.96 -6.79
N HIS A 227 -4.59 -18.12 -6.10
CA HIS A 227 -4.27 -16.79 -6.58
C HIS A 227 -2.88 -16.34 -6.13
N ARG A 228 -2.18 -15.64 -7.02
CA ARG A 228 -0.86 -15.08 -6.75
C ARG A 228 -1.00 -13.57 -6.68
N VAL A 229 -0.74 -12.99 -5.51
CA VAL A 229 -0.79 -11.54 -5.31
C VAL A 229 0.23 -10.87 -6.25
N ILE A 230 -0.17 -9.77 -6.90
CA ILE A 230 0.72 -8.99 -7.79
C ILE A 230 1.96 -8.46 -7.06
N SER A 231 2.99 -8.05 -7.80
CA SER A 231 4.19 -7.41 -7.25
C SER A 231 3.89 -6.04 -6.63
N ASP A 232 4.60 -5.67 -5.56
CA ASP A 232 4.47 -4.36 -4.92
C ASP A 232 5.12 -3.25 -5.75
N ARG A 233 4.29 -2.53 -6.51
CA ARG A 233 4.71 -1.38 -7.33
C ARG A 233 5.35 -0.25 -6.53
N ILE A 234 5.00 -0.10 -5.25
CA ILE A 234 5.56 0.94 -4.39
C ILE A 234 6.92 0.51 -3.85
N GLU A 235 7.10 -0.76 -3.51
CA GLU A 235 8.41 -1.31 -3.17
C GLU A 235 9.39 -1.19 -4.34
N ALA A 236 8.97 -1.61 -5.54
CA ALA A 236 9.79 -1.50 -6.75
C ALA A 236 10.21 -0.04 -7.02
N GLY A 237 9.24 0.89 -7.02
CA GLY A 237 9.55 2.32 -7.17
C GLY A 237 10.50 2.85 -6.08
N THR A 238 10.37 2.37 -4.84
CA THR A 238 11.24 2.79 -3.72
C THR A 238 12.69 2.38 -3.92
N PHE A 239 12.96 1.15 -4.38
CA PHE A 239 14.33 0.72 -4.69
C PHE A 239 14.91 1.45 -5.91
N LEU A 240 14.08 1.78 -6.91
CA LEU A 240 14.51 2.63 -8.03
C LEU A 240 14.86 4.05 -7.56
N CYS A 241 14.12 4.62 -6.61
CA CYS A 241 14.50 5.89 -5.96
C CYS A 241 15.81 5.76 -5.17
N ALA A 242 16.04 4.63 -4.50
CA ALA A 242 17.26 4.38 -3.73
C ALA A 242 18.51 4.38 -4.65
N VAL A 243 18.47 3.66 -5.77
CA VAL A 243 19.57 3.70 -6.76
C VAL A 243 19.67 5.07 -7.45
N GLY A 244 18.54 5.74 -7.68
CA GLY A 244 18.54 7.11 -8.23
C GLY A 244 19.24 8.12 -7.32
N ALA A 245 19.13 7.96 -6.00
CA ALA A 245 19.72 8.87 -5.02
C ALA A 245 21.17 8.51 -4.65
N ALA A 246 21.46 7.22 -4.47
CA ALA A 246 22.79 6.74 -4.06
C ALA A 246 23.73 6.46 -5.24
N GLY A 247 23.19 6.36 -6.46
CA GLY A 247 23.91 5.84 -7.62
C GLY A 247 23.96 4.30 -7.64
N GLY A 248 24.33 3.74 -8.79
CA GLY A 248 24.55 2.31 -8.97
C GLY A 248 23.74 1.70 -10.12
N ASP A 249 23.54 0.39 -10.06
CA ASP A 249 22.87 -0.42 -11.08
C ASP A 249 22.20 -1.64 -10.43
N ILE A 250 20.86 -1.66 -10.45
CA ILE A 250 20.07 -2.70 -9.81
C ILE A 250 19.14 -3.38 -10.81
N LEU A 251 18.97 -4.69 -10.65
CA LEU A 251 17.92 -5.47 -11.32
C LEU A 251 16.84 -5.86 -10.31
N LEU A 252 15.62 -5.38 -10.53
CA LEU A 252 14.43 -5.76 -9.79
C LEU A 252 13.73 -6.91 -10.50
N LYS A 253 13.63 -8.06 -9.84
CA LYS A 253 12.88 -9.24 -10.33
C LYS A 253 11.47 -9.29 -9.71
N ASN A 254 10.56 -10.02 -10.33
CA ASN A 254 9.18 -10.19 -9.89
C ASN A 254 8.45 -8.84 -9.80
N THR A 255 8.52 -8.04 -10.85
CA THR A 255 7.80 -6.77 -10.94
C THR A 255 7.28 -6.53 -12.34
N ASP A 256 6.06 -6.01 -12.45
CA ASP A 256 5.46 -5.64 -13.73
C ASP A 256 5.67 -4.13 -13.99
N PRO A 257 6.40 -3.71 -15.04
CA PRO A 257 6.55 -2.29 -15.38
C PRO A 257 5.22 -1.58 -15.68
N GLY A 258 4.22 -2.31 -16.19
CA GLY A 258 2.92 -1.79 -16.60
C GLY A 258 2.11 -1.17 -15.47
N ILE A 259 2.37 -1.57 -14.22
CA ILE A 259 1.69 -1.03 -13.02
C ILE A 259 2.45 0.13 -12.36
N LEU A 260 3.57 0.59 -12.95
CA LEU A 260 4.42 1.68 -12.44
C LEU A 260 4.52 2.91 -13.36
N GLY A 261 3.78 2.96 -14.48
CA GLY A 261 3.97 3.94 -15.58
C GLY A 261 4.40 5.35 -15.16
N ALA A 262 3.53 6.10 -14.48
CA ALA A 262 3.83 7.49 -14.06
C ALA A 262 5.05 7.62 -13.12
N THR A 263 5.37 6.58 -12.34
CA THR A 263 6.56 6.55 -11.48
C THR A 263 7.82 6.35 -12.33
N LEU A 264 7.80 5.38 -13.27
CA LEU A 264 8.93 5.14 -14.17
C LEU A 264 9.21 6.36 -15.05
N ASP A 265 8.17 7.01 -15.58
CA ASP A 265 8.31 8.24 -16.37
C ASP A 265 9.04 9.33 -15.59
N LYS A 266 8.68 9.53 -14.32
CA LYS A 266 9.32 10.55 -13.47
C LYS A 266 10.75 10.20 -13.08
N LEU A 267 11.06 8.92 -12.88
CA LEU A 267 12.43 8.49 -12.61
C LEU A 267 13.31 8.59 -13.86
N ALA A 268 12.77 8.30 -15.05
CA ALA A 268 13.45 8.54 -16.32
C ALA A 268 13.71 10.04 -16.54
N GLU A 269 12.73 10.91 -16.26
CA GLU A 269 12.88 12.37 -16.31
C GLU A 269 14.01 12.86 -15.36
N ALA A 270 14.14 12.21 -14.19
CA ALA A 270 15.22 12.48 -13.23
C ALA A 270 16.59 11.97 -13.70
N GLY A 271 16.66 11.26 -14.83
CA GLY A 271 17.89 10.75 -15.44
C GLY A 271 18.20 9.28 -15.12
N LEU A 272 17.29 8.56 -14.46
CA LEU A 272 17.47 7.12 -14.21
C LEU A 272 17.37 6.37 -15.54
N THR A 273 18.40 5.61 -15.90
CA THR A 273 18.35 4.73 -17.07
C THR A 273 17.50 3.52 -16.70
N LEU A 274 16.45 3.26 -17.47
CA LEU A 274 15.50 2.20 -17.23
C LEU A 274 15.47 1.23 -18.41
N GLU A 275 15.64 -0.05 -18.13
CA GLU A 275 15.37 -1.15 -19.05
C GLU A 275 14.29 -2.03 -18.43
N THR A 276 13.36 -2.54 -19.23
CA THR A 276 12.24 -3.33 -18.73
C THR A 276 12.08 -4.61 -19.53
N GLY A 277 11.64 -5.65 -18.82
CA GLY A 277 11.14 -6.89 -19.42
C GLY A 277 9.75 -7.23 -18.90
N PRO A 278 9.28 -8.46 -19.14
CA PRO A 278 7.92 -8.86 -18.75
C PRO A 278 7.71 -8.91 -17.22
N ASP A 279 8.75 -9.26 -16.46
CA ASP A 279 8.68 -9.48 -15.01
C ASP A 279 9.88 -8.89 -14.25
N TRP A 280 10.58 -7.95 -14.88
CA TRP A 280 11.74 -7.28 -14.30
C TRP A 280 11.91 -5.84 -14.78
N ILE A 281 12.58 -5.03 -13.95
CA ILE A 281 13.01 -3.66 -14.25
C ILE A 281 14.47 -3.53 -13.83
N ARG A 282 15.33 -3.04 -14.73
CA ARG A 282 16.69 -2.64 -14.40
C ARG A 282 16.76 -1.12 -14.34
N GLY A 283 17.35 -0.59 -13.26
CA GLY A 283 17.54 0.83 -13.03
C GLY A 283 19.00 1.16 -12.76
N ALA A 284 19.58 2.09 -13.51
CA ALA A 284 20.97 2.50 -13.34
C ALA A 284 21.11 4.04 -13.30
N MET A 285 21.93 4.52 -12.36
CA MET A 285 22.26 5.94 -12.19
C MET A 285 23.76 6.10 -11.96
N SER A 286 24.42 6.86 -12.83
CA SER A 286 25.86 7.14 -12.76
C SER A 286 26.21 8.59 -12.38
N GLY A 287 25.21 9.47 -12.35
CA GLY A 287 25.39 10.90 -12.07
C GLY A 287 24.41 11.41 -11.02
N ARG A 288 24.47 12.71 -10.77
CA ARG A 288 23.49 13.39 -9.91
C ARG A 288 22.12 13.40 -10.63
N PRO A 289 21.02 13.03 -9.95
CA PRO A 289 19.70 13.06 -10.57
C PRO A 289 19.29 14.50 -10.88
N LYS A 290 18.36 14.69 -11.84
CA LYS A 290 17.72 15.98 -12.11
C LYS A 290 16.47 16.13 -11.25
N ALA A 291 16.23 17.34 -10.74
CA ALA A 291 15.05 17.60 -9.92
C ALA A 291 13.78 17.50 -10.79
N VAL A 292 12.80 16.69 -10.36
CA VAL A 292 11.56 16.45 -11.09
C VAL A 292 10.33 16.90 -10.31
N GLY A 293 9.53 17.75 -10.92
CA GLY A 293 8.24 18.18 -10.35
C GLY A 293 7.14 17.17 -10.66
N PHE A 294 6.22 17.00 -9.71
CA PHE A 294 5.06 16.12 -9.88
C PHE A 294 3.88 16.55 -9.02
N ARG A 295 2.70 16.15 -9.47
CA ARG A 295 1.44 16.28 -8.72
C ARG A 295 0.89 14.87 -8.52
N THR A 296 0.58 14.52 -7.28
CA THR A 296 -0.05 13.23 -7.01
C THR A 296 -1.44 13.20 -7.63
N HIS A 297 -1.92 12.02 -7.99
CA HIS A 297 -3.26 11.80 -8.52
C HIS A 297 -3.62 10.33 -8.32
N GLU A 298 -4.91 10.00 -8.43
CA GLU A 298 -5.37 8.62 -8.49
C GLU A 298 -4.80 7.91 -9.73
N TYR A 299 -4.70 6.58 -9.66
CA TYR A 299 -4.15 5.79 -10.75
C TYR A 299 -4.94 6.00 -12.05
N PRO A 300 -4.30 6.14 -13.23
CA PRO A 300 -2.89 5.89 -13.54
C PRO A 300 -1.93 7.08 -13.34
N GLY A 301 -2.36 8.14 -12.64
CA GLY A 301 -1.48 9.26 -12.31
C GLY A 301 -0.41 8.93 -11.27
N PHE A 302 0.38 9.94 -10.88
CA PHE A 302 1.50 9.74 -9.97
C PHE A 302 1.03 9.37 -8.56
N ALA A 303 1.45 8.20 -8.07
CA ALA A 303 0.96 7.67 -6.80
C ALA A 303 1.46 8.49 -5.60
N THR A 304 0.53 8.93 -4.74
CA THR A 304 0.87 9.57 -3.45
C THR A 304 1.78 8.70 -2.57
N ASP A 305 1.71 7.37 -2.71
CA ASP A 305 2.58 6.44 -2.00
C ASP A 305 4.05 6.47 -2.43
N MET A 306 4.38 7.11 -3.56
CA MET A 306 5.73 7.36 -4.05
C MET A 306 6.24 8.79 -3.79
N GLN A 307 5.38 9.67 -3.28
CA GLN A 307 5.68 11.09 -3.12
C GLN A 307 6.89 11.34 -2.22
N ALA A 308 6.95 10.72 -1.04
CA ALA A 308 8.05 10.92 -0.10
C ALA A 308 9.40 10.41 -0.64
N GLN A 309 9.39 9.27 -1.36
CA GLN A 309 10.59 8.64 -1.91
C GLN A 309 11.19 9.48 -3.05
N VAL A 310 10.35 10.01 -3.95
CA VAL A 310 10.82 10.91 -5.01
C VAL A 310 11.21 12.28 -4.44
N MET A 311 10.57 12.74 -3.36
CA MET A 311 11.04 13.93 -2.64
C MET A 311 12.46 13.74 -2.06
N ALA A 312 12.76 12.58 -1.46
CA ALA A 312 14.11 12.27 -0.99
C ALA A 312 15.14 12.22 -2.13
N LEU A 313 14.76 11.70 -3.30
CA LEU A 313 15.57 11.78 -4.52
C LEU A 313 15.82 13.25 -4.92
N ASN A 314 14.77 14.06 -4.97
CA ASN A 314 14.86 15.49 -5.32
C ASN A 314 15.72 16.30 -4.33
N ALA A 315 15.80 15.88 -3.06
CA ALA A 315 16.61 16.55 -2.05
C ALA A 315 18.12 16.52 -2.39
N VAL A 316 18.58 15.54 -3.18
CA VAL A 316 19.99 15.44 -3.65
C VAL A 316 20.16 15.75 -5.13
N ALA A 317 19.06 16.08 -5.83
CA ALA A 317 19.06 16.31 -7.27
C ALA A 317 19.61 17.68 -7.69
N GLU A 318 19.89 17.86 -8.98
CA GLU A 318 20.25 19.14 -9.56
C GLU A 318 18.99 19.93 -9.93
N GLY A 319 18.88 21.15 -9.39
CA GLY A 319 17.79 22.08 -9.68
C GLY A 319 16.75 22.16 -8.57
N THR A 320 15.58 22.68 -8.94
CA THR A 320 14.44 22.88 -8.04
C THR A 320 13.23 22.13 -8.58
N SER A 321 12.52 21.43 -7.71
CA SER A 321 11.27 20.75 -8.04
C SER A 321 10.12 21.29 -7.22
N VAL A 322 8.91 21.19 -7.78
CA VAL A 322 7.66 21.48 -7.09
C VAL A 322 6.88 20.18 -6.98
N VAL A 323 6.55 19.80 -5.75
CA VAL A 323 5.76 18.60 -5.40
C VAL A 323 4.40 19.08 -4.93
N VAL A 324 3.32 18.54 -5.50
CA VAL A 324 1.94 18.88 -5.11
C VAL A 324 1.21 17.62 -4.68
N GLU A 325 0.75 17.59 -3.43
CA GLU A 325 0.01 16.47 -2.84
C GLU A 325 -1.49 16.79 -2.84
N THR A 326 -2.27 16.01 -3.59
CA THR A 326 -3.70 16.21 -3.83
C THR A 326 -4.57 15.16 -3.17
N ILE A 327 -3.98 14.06 -2.69
CA ILE A 327 -4.71 12.91 -2.12
C ILE A 327 -4.77 13.02 -0.60
N PHE A 328 -3.67 13.42 0.04
CA PHE A 328 -3.56 13.47 1.51
C PHE A 328 -3.03 14.82 2.01
N GLU A 329 -3.90 15.59 2.66
CA GLU A 329 -3.67 16.98 3.08
C GLU A 329 -2.38 17.21 3.87
N ASN A 330 -1.96 16.25 4.71
CA ASN A 330 -0.85 16.40 5.66
C ASN A 330 0.32 15.42 5.40
N ARG A 331 0.50 14.97 4.15
CA ARG A 331 1.52 13.96 3.81
C ARG A 331 2.93 14.53 3.58
N TYR A 332 3.36 15.51 4.38
CA TYR A 332 4.71 16.09 4.35
C TYR A 332 5.46 15.97 5.69
N MET A 333 5.00 15.12 6.61
CA MET A 333 5.60 14.97 7.95
C MET A 333 7.10 14.59 7.91
N HIS A 334 7.54 13.89 6.87
CA HIS A 334 8.95 13.53 6.65
C HIS A 334 9.85 14.73 6.33
N VAL A 335 9.31 15.87 5.91
CA VAL A 335 10.10 17.05 5.51
C VAL A 335 10.91 17.62 6.67
N GLN A 336 10.35 17.65 7.88
CA GLN A 336 11.11 18.14 9.05
C GLN A 336 12.31 17.25 9.34
N GLU A 337 12.15 15.94 9.15
CA GLU A 337 13.24 14.97 9.33
C GLU A 337 14.28 15.07 8.21
N LEU A 338 13.87 15.29 6.96
CA LEU A 338 14.80 15.57 5.86
C LEU A 338 15.56 16.90 6.08
N ARG A 339 14.91 17.94 6.61
CA ARG A 339 15.56 19.21 6.99
C ARG A 339 16.62 19.02 8.07
N ARG A 340 16.41 18.11 9.03
CA ARG A 340 17.45 17.73 10.02
C ARG A 340 18.68 17.12 9.37
N MET A 341 18.52 16.50 8.19
CA MET A 341 19.60 15.97 7.35
C MET A 341 20.16 17.03 6.38
N GLY A 342 19.74 18.29 6.49
CA GLY A 342 20.23 19.40 5.65
C GLY A 342 19.49 19.57 4.32
N ALA A 343 18.32 18.95 4.12
CA ALA A 343 17.53 19.17 2.92
C ALA A 343 16.90 20.59 2.90
N GLU A 344 16.91 21.24 1.73
CA GLU A 344 16.25 22.54 1.51
C GLU A 344 14.86 22.35 0.91
N ILE A 345 13.85 22.34 1.77
CA ILE A 345 12.46 22.12 1.37
C ILE A 345 11.59 23.17 2.03
N ASP A 346 10.78 23.90 1.25
CA ASP A 346 9.74 24.80 1.75
C ASP A 346 8.36 24.18 1.53
N ILE A 347 7.46 24.32 2.49
CA ILE A 347 6.07 23.84 2.38
C ILE A 347 5.14 25.05 2.45
N ASP A 348 4.23 25.12 1.50
CA ASP A 348 3.08 26.03 1.50
C ASP A 348 1.81 25.24 1.17
N GLY A 349 1.00 24.97 2.20
CA GLY A 349 -0.19 24.12 2.11
C GLY A 349 0.11 22.74 1.53
N HIS A 350 -0.46 22.45 0.36
CA HIS A 350 -0.30 21.18 -0.35
C HIS A 350 0.92 21.13 -1.29
N THR A 351 1.69 22.22 -1.35
CA THR A 351 2.84 22.35 -2.25
C THR A 351 4.13 22.33 -1.45
N ALA A 352 5.10 21.55 -1.90
CA ALA A 352 6.46 21.57 -1.40
C ALA A 352 7.44 21.98 -2.51
N VAL A 353 8.31 22.95 -2.24
CA VAL A 353 9.39 23.38 -3.13
C VAL A 353 10.68 22.77 -2.59
N VAL A 354 11.26 21.84 -3.35
CA VAL A 354 12.49 21.13 -2.98
C VAL A 354 13.64 21.67 -3.83
N ARG A 355 14.66 22.25 -3.17
CA ARG A 355 15.91 22.68 -3.80
C ARG A 355 16.96 21.63 -3.50
N GLY A 356 17.45 20.97 -4.55
CA GLY A 356 18.35 19.85 -4.35
C GLY A 356 19.74 20.31 -3.90
N VAL A 357 20.20 19.79 -2.76
CA VAL A 357 21.51 20.06 -2.18
C VAL A 357 22.56 19.09 -2.71
N LYS A 358 23.84 19.45 -2.63
CA LYS A 358 24.92 18.60 -3.16
C LYS A 358 25.02 17.26 -2.43
N ARG A 359 24.81 17.27 -1.11
CA ARG A 359 24.81 16.11 -0.22
C ARG A 359 23.94 16.41 0.99
N LEU A 360 23.33 15.37 1.55
CA LEU A 360 22.72 15.42 2.88
C LEU A 360 23.76 15.09 3.95
N SER A 361 23.46 15.42 5.20
CA SER A 361 24.25 15.04 6.37
C SER A 361 23.51 13.96 7.16
N GLY A 362 24.22 12.93 7.59
CA GLY A 362 23.71 11.90 8.47
C GLY A 362 23.23 12.52 9.79
N ALA A 363 22.07 12.05 10.27
CA ALA A 363 21.45 12.53 11.50
C ALA A 363 20.58 11.45 12.15
N THR A 364 20.21 11.66 13.41
CA THR A 364 19.13 10.89 14.04
C THR A 364 17.78 11.47 13.62
N VAL A 365 16.95 10.64 13.01
CA VAL A 365 15.63 10.98 12.46
C VAL A 365 14.57 9.99 12.90
N MET A 366 13.29 10.38 12.82
CA MET A 366 12.17 9.59 13.32
C MET A 366 11.14 9.30 12.22
N ALA A 367 10.85 8.02 12.01
CA ALA A 367 9.76 7.63 11.12
C ALA A 367 8.39 8.08 11.67
N THR A 368 7.59 8.75 10.84
CA THR A 368 6.24 9.24 11.17
C THR A 368 5.13 8.41 10.54
N ASP A 369 5.41 7.80 9.40
CA ASP A 369 4.53 6.88 8.68
C ASP A 369 5.33 5.92 7.82
N LEU A 370 4.61 4.99 7.20
CA LEU A 370 5.16 3.88 6.44
C LEU A 370 5.98 4.33 5.22
N ARG A 371 5.53 5.30 4.42
CA ARG A 371 6.27 5.73 3.21
C ARG A 371 7.31 6.80 3.56
N ALA A 372 7.03 7.66 4.54
CA ALA A 372 8.04 8.56 5.14
C ALA A 372 9.26 7.80 5.67
N SER A 373 9.05 6.64 6.30
CA SER A 373 10.19 5.87 6.82
C SER A 373 11.15 5.41 5.71
N ALA A 374 10.63 5.02 4.55
CA ALA A 374 11.45 4.64 3.40
C ALA A 374 12.17 5.84 2.76
N SER A 375 11.54 7.03 2.74
CA SER A 375 12.22 8.23 2.25
C SER A 375 13.41 8.63 3.12
N LEU A 376 13.33 8.42 4.44
CA LEU A 376 14.46 8.64 5.35
C LEU A 376 15.58 7.62 5.16
N VAL A 377 15.24 6.38 4.81
CA VAL A 377 16.24 5.37 4.43
C VAL A 377 16.95 5.80 3.13
N ILE A 378 16.21 6.22 2.11
CA ILE A 378 16.78 6.72 0.84
C ILE A 378 17.69 7.92 1.10
N ALA A 379 17.24 8.89 1.90
CA ALA A 379 18.04 10.05 2.28
C ALA A 379 19.32 9.64 3.02
N GLY A 380 19.25 8.65 3.92
CA GLY A 380 20.41 8.14 4.66
C GLY A 380 21.44 7.44 3.76
N LEU A 381 21.00 6.75 2.71
CA LEU A 381 21.90 6.14 1.71
C LEU A 381 22.69 7.19 0.93
N ALA A 382 22.08 8.36 0.67
CA ALA A 382 22.68 9.48 -0.07
C ALA A 382 23.34 10.55 0.83
N ALA A 383 23.39 10.33 2.15
CA ALA A 383 23.96 11.27 3.12
C ALA A 383 25.45 11.01 3.40
N ASP A 384 26.15 12.05 3.83
CA ASP A 384 27.49 11.95 4.39
C ASP A 384 27.43 11.55 5.88
N GLY A 385 28.11 10.46 6.25
CA GLY A 385 28.13 9.94 7.61
C GLY A 385 26.95 9.02 7.97
N ASP A 386 26.69 8.90 9.27
CA ASP A 386 25.74 7.94 9.83
C ASP A 386 24.35 8.56 10.04
N THR A 387 23.33 7.89 9.53
CA THR A 387 21.91 8.17 9.78
C THR A 387 21.32 7.10 10.68
N LEU A 388 20.61 7.52 11.74
CA LEU A 388 19.89 6.62 12.63
C LEU A 388 18.39 6.88 12.52
N VAL A 389 17.66 5.94 11.91
CA VAL A 389 16.20 6.02 11.74
C VAL A 389 15.52 5.28 12.88
N ASP A 390 14.79 6.01 13.72
CA ASP A 390 13.98 5.47 14.82
C ASP A 390 12.53 5.15 14.37
N ARG A 391 11.79 4.40 15.19
CA ARG A 391 10.38 4.02 14.98
C ARG A 391 10.14 3.21 13.70
N ILE A 392 11.06 2.30 13.39
CA ILE A 392 11.03 1.49 12.16
C ILE A 392 9.87 0.48 12.12
N TYR A 393 9.11 0.32 13.22
CA TYR A 393 7.84 -0.39 13.18
C TYR A 393 6.85 0.21 12.17
N HIS A 394 7.00 1.48 11.77
CA HIS A 394 6.25 2.07 10.65
C HIS A 394 6.69 1.49 9.29
N LEU A 395 8.00 1.27 9.10
CA LEU A 395 8.59 0.67 7.89
C LEU A 395 8.16 -0.79 7.75
N ASP A 396 8.22 -1.54 8.84
CA ASP A 396 7.90 -2.99 8.90
C ASP A 396 6.42 -3.30 8.59
N ARG A 397 5.57 -2.28 8.49
CA ARG A 397 4.19 -2.40 8.02
C ARG A 397 4.08 -2.44 6.49
N GLY A 398 5.12 -2.01 5.77
CA GLY A 398 5.04 -1.76 4.33
C GLY A 398 6.22 -2.20 3.48
N TYR A 399 7.31 -2.63 4.10
CA TYR A 399 8.49 -3.14 3.40
C TYR A 399 8.98 -4.41 4.07
N ASP A 400 9.22 -5.43 3.26
CA ASP A 400 9.60 -6.76 3.72
C ASP A 400 11.13 -6.83 3.80
N GLN A 401 11.66 -6.73 5.03
CA GLN A 401 13.09 -6.79 5.32
C GLN A 401 13.93 -5.87 4.42
N MET A 402 13.55 -4.59 4.32
CA MET A 402 14.20 -3.61 3.45
C MET A 402 15.73 -3.56 3.67
N GLU A 403 16.19 -3.68 4.92
CA GLU A 403 17.61 -3.68 5.27
C GLU A 403 18.36 -4.93 4.79
N VAL A 404 17.68 -6.07 4.63
CA VAL A 404 18.28 -7.29 4.06
C VAL A 404 18.46 -7.10 2.57
N LYS A 405 17.41 -6.63 1.87
CA LYS A 405 17.45 -6.34 0.44
C LYS A 405 18.50 -5.27 0.11
N LEU A 406 18.58 -4.18 0.87
CA LEU A 406 19.59 -3.14 0.69
C LEU A 406 21.02 -3.63 0.96
N ARG A 407 21.25 -4.46 1.99
CA ARG A 407 22.57 -5.07 2.22
C ARG A 407 23.00 -5.97 1.06
N ALA A 408 22.06 -6.72 0.48
CA ALA A 408 22.33 -7.54 -0.71
C ALA A 408 22.76 -6.69 -1.92
N LEU A 409 22.37 -5.42 -1.96
CA LEU A 409 22.79 -4.44 -2.96
C LEU A 409 24.08 -3.68 -2.57
N GLY A 410 24.74 -4.05 -1.48
CA GLY A 410 25.98 -3.41 -1.02
C GLY A 410 25.82 -2.20 -0.09
N ALA A 411 24.60 -1.87 0.35
CA ALA A 411 24.40 -0.79 1.31
C ALA A 411 24.98 -1.13 2.69
N ASN A 412 25.63 -0.15 3.34
CA ASN A 412 26.00 -0.26 4.75
C ASN A 412 24.82 0.14 5.63
N ILE A 413 23.93 -0.82 5.89
CA ILE A 413 22.72 -0.65 6.70
C ILE A 413 22.58 -1.82 7.70
N GLN A 414 22.23 -1.49 8.94
CA GLN A 414 22.08 -2.47 10.01
C GLN A 414 20.84 -2.14 10.86
N ARG A 415 20.07 -3.18 11.20
CA ARG A 415 19.03 -3.08 12.22
C ARG A 415 19.67 -3.24 13.59
N VAL A 416 19.52 -2.22 14.44
CA VAL A 416 20.04 -2.19 15.81
C VAL A 416 18.88 -2.39 16.76
N THR A 417 18.98 -3.40 17.63
CA THR A 417 17.93 -3.68 18.61
C THR A 417 18.20 -2.89 19.89
N GLY A 418 17.15 -2.41 20.56
CA GLY A 418 17.28 -1.55 21.74
C GLY A 418 18.01 -2.16 22.96
N LYS A 419 18.46 -3.43 22.89
CA LYS A 419 19.26 -4.10 23.93
C LYS A 419 20.77 -3.93 23.75
N GLU A 420 21.24 -3.47 22.59
CA GLU A 420 22.68 -3.29 22.28
C GLU A 420 23.23 -1.91 22.67
N GLN A 421 22.49 -1.13 23.47
CA GLN A 421 22.87 0.21 23.93
C GLN A 421 23.07 0.31 25.45
N ALA A 422 23.24 -0.82 26.16
CA ALA A 422 23.53 -0.85 27.60
C ALA A 422 24.98 -1.24 27.88
#